data_AF-A0A7S1ZUR2-F1
#
_entry.id   AF-A0A7S1ZUR2-F1
#
_cell.length_a   1.000
_cell.length_b   1.000
_cell.length_c   1.000
_cell.angle_alpha   90.00
_cell.angle_beta   90.00
_cell.angle_gamma   90.00
#
_symmetry.space_group_name_H-M   'P 1'
#
loop_
_entity.id
_entity.type
_entity.pdbx_description
1 polymer ?
#
loop_
_entity_poly.entity_id
_entity_poly.type
_entity_poly.pdbx_seq_one_letter_code
_entity_poly.pdbx_strand_id
1 'polypeptide(L)'
;ADRDDGSLPSSDQEGTLTRTSVPTVPLFGEGGALRPGVTFVKLDCEGAELDILTSKEASLSKSWLDVTHLTFEWSFTKERRVEVFHGAVRNLNGAGFRVAYEGQGAWWDTERDVMWPYHRDLVVYAIREDKGDE
;
A
#
# COMPACT_ATOMS: atom_id res chain seq x y z
N ALA A 1 -13.72 30.44 -9.10
CA ALA A 1 -13.49 30.54 -10.55
C ALA A 1 -12.05 31.02 -10.70
N ASP A 2 -11.14 30.07 -10.90
CA ASP A 2 -9.75 30.39 -11.21
C ASP A 2 -9.73 31.16 -12.53
N ARG A 3 -9.08 32.32 -12.50
CA ARG A 3 -8.78 33.07 -13.71
C ARG A 3 -7.56 32.41 -14.34
N ASP A 4 -7.81 31.63 -15.38
CA ASP A 4 -6.80 31.22 -16.34
C ASP A 4 -6.43 32.47 -17.16
N ASP A 5 -5.36 33.16 -16.76
CA ASP A 5 -4.91 34.42 -17.35
C ASP A 5 -4.01 34.21 -18.58
N GLY A 6 -3.86 32.97 -19.04
CA GLY A 6 -3.04 32.63 -20.20
C GLY A 6 -1.55 32.94 -20.02
N SER A 7 -1.09 33.21 -18.79
CA SER A 7 0.32 33.32 -18.51
C SER A 7 0.96 31.94 -18.60
N LEU A 8 1.90 31.79 -19.54
CA LEU A 8 2.77 30.61 -19.56
C LEU A 8 3.55 30.59 -18.24
N PRO A 9 3.78 29.41 -17.63
CA PRO A 9 4.59 29.30 -16.43
C PRO A 9 5.91 30.05 -16.62
N SER A 10 6.27 30.89 -15.66
CA SER A 10 7.59 31.53 -15.65
C SER A 10 8.70 30.47 -15.66
N SER A 11 9.91 30.81 -16.11
CA SER A 11 11.07 29.91 -16.07
C SER A 11 11.39 29.38 -14.66
N ASP A 12 10.94 30.08 -13.62
CA ASP A 12 11.05 29.65 -12.21
C ASP A 12 9.91 28.67 -11.80
N GLN A 13 8.75 28.74 -12.47
CA GLN A 13 7.65 27.77 -12.37
C GLN A 13 7.83 26.54 -13.26
N GLU A 14 8.66 26.65 -14.30
CA GLU A 14 9.38 25.52 -14.92
C GLU A 14 10.49 24.99 -14.00
N GLY A 15 10.28 25.07 -12.68
CA GLY A 15 11.02 24.34 -11.66
C GLY A 15 11.08 22.89 -12.11
N THR A 16 12.19 22.57 -12.78
CA THR A 16 12.32 21.40 -13.60
C THR A 16 12.11 20.22 -12.66
N LEU A 17 11.03 19.46 -12.86
CA LEU A 17 10.82 18.18 -12.19
C LEU A 17 11.97 17.27 -12.60
N THR A 18 13.11 17.44 -11.95
CA THR A 18 14.31 16.67 -12.18
C THR A 18 13.99 15.30 -11.62
N ARG A 19 13.66 14.37 -12.52
CA ARG A 19 13.45 12.98 -12.14
C ARG A 19 14.81 12.38 -11.84
N THR A 20 15.05 12.09 -10.57
CA THR A 20 16.23 11.35 -10.14
C THR A 20 15.86 9.87 -10.05
N SER A 21 16.66 9.02 -10.68
CA SER A 21 16.53 7.58 -10.47
C SER A 21 17.04 7.24 -9.08
N VAL A 22 16.20 6.59 -8.27
CA VAL A 22 16.56 6.10 -6.94
C VAL A 22 16.71 4.59 -7.02
N PRO A 23 17.86 4.02 -6.62
CA PRO A 23 18.00 2.57 -6.52
C PRO A 23 17.00 2.02 -5.49
N THR A 24 16.23 1.02 -5.89
CA THR A 24 15.25 0.33 -5.03
C THR A 24 15.62 -1.13 -4.85
N VAL A 25 15.23 -1.71 -3.71
CA VAL A 25 15.28 -3.16 -3.46
C VAL A 25 13.86 -3.69 -3.27
N PRO A 26 13.57 -4.95 -3.60
CA PRO A 26 12.26 -5.53 -3.33
C PRO A 26 12.01 -5.62 -1.81
N LEU A 27 10.76 -5.69 -1.39
CA LEU A 27 10.46 -5.98 0.02
C LEU A 27 10.82 -7.43 0.38
N PHE A 28 10.42 -8.38 -0.47
CA PHE A 28 10.56 -9.82 -0.25
C PHE A 28 11.75 -10.42 -1.01
N GLY A 29 12.19 -11.60 -0.58
CA GLY A 29 13.18 -12.41 -1.29
C GLY A 29 14.63 -12.09 -0.94
N GLU A 30 15.54 -12.72 -1.67
CA GLU A 30 16.99 -12.54 -1.48
C GLU A 30 17.40 -11.10 -1.83
N GLY A 31 18.14 -10.46 -0.92
CA GLY A 31 18.52 -9.05 -1.07
C GLY A 31 17.38 -8.04 -0.82
N GLY A 32 16.21 -8.50 -0.38
CA GLY A 32 15.08 -7.64 -0.06
C GLY A 32 15.25 -6.83 1.23
N ALA A 33 14.36 -5.86 1.43
CA ALA A 33 14.33 -5.01 2.61
C ALA A 33 13.87 -5.77 3.87
N LEU A 34 12.98 -6.76 3.71
CA LEU A 34 12.50 -7.57 4.84
C LEU A 34 13.56 -8.60 5.26
N ARG A 35 13.86 -8.65 6.55
CA ARG A 35 14.90 -9.52 7.14
C ARG A 35 14.37 -10.27 8.36
N PRO A 36 14.96 -11.43 8.72
CA PRO A 36 14.64 -12.10 9.98
C PRO A 36 14.81 -11.17 11.18
N GLY A 37 13.94 -11.33 12.17
CA GLY A 37 13.82 -10.51 13.38
C GLY A 37 12.92 -9.27 13.24
N VAL A 38 12.48 -8.93 12.02
CA VAL A 38 11.55 -7.80 11.81
C VAL A 38 10.13 -8.24 12.14
N THR A 39 9.56 -7.68 13.21
CA THR A 39 8.21 -8.02 13.71
C THR A 39 7.15 -6.99 13.33
N PHE A 40 7.54 -5.77 12.98
CA PHE A 40 6.65 -4.68 12.63
C PHE A 40 7.09 -4.03 11.31
N VAL A 41 6.14 -3.85 10.38
CA VAL A 41 6.36 -3.18 9.10
C VAL A 41 5.36 -2.03 8.94
N LYS A 42 5.85 -0.84 8.59
CA LYS A 42 5.04 0.23 8.01
C LYS A 42 5.36 0.33 6.52
N LEU A 43 4.35 0.26 5.66
CA LEU A 43 4.49 0.60 4.23
C LEU A 43 3.94 2.01 4.00
N ASP A 44 4.84 2.87 3.57
CA ASP A 44 4.61 4.28 3.25
C ASP A 44 5.60 4.60 2.13
N CYS A 45 5.18 4.28 0.91
CA CYS A 45 5.97 4.16 -0.30
C CYS A 45 5.38 4.97 -1.45
N GLU A 46 4.61 6.02 -1.14
CA GLU A 46 4.10 7.02 -2.07
C GLU A 46 3.27 6.42 -3.25
N GLY A 47 2.60 5.29 -3.00
CA GLY A 47 1.72 4.62 -3.97
C GLY A 47 2.13 3.20 -4.37
N ALA A 48 3.31 2.72 -3.94
CA ALA A 48 3.77 1.36 -4.25
C ALA A 48 3.22 0.28 -3.29
N GLU A 49 2.45 0.66 -2.26
CA GLU A 49 1.97 -0.24 -1.21
C GLU A 49 1.11 -1.36 -1.81
N LEU A 50 0.16 -1.02 -2.67
CA LEU A 50 -0.73 -2.01 -3.29
C LEU A 50 0.00 -2.92 -4.27
N ASP A 51 1.01 -2.42 -5.00
CA ASP A 51 1.83 -3.27 -5.88
C ASP A 51 2.63 -4.30 -5.07
N ILE A 52 3.20 -3.87 -3.93
CA ILE A 52 3.89 -4.77 -2.99
C ILE A 52 2.90 -5.81 -2.43
N LEU A 53 1.71 -5.38 -2.00
CA LEU A 53 0.75 -6.24 -1.31
C LEU A 53 -0.08 -7.13 -2.24
N THR A 54 -0.16 -6.79 -3.53
CA THR A 54 -0.77 -7.65 -4.55
C THR A 54 0.21 -8.65 -5.17
N SER A 55 1.51 -8.53 -4.85
CA SER A 55 2.53 -9.50 -5.27
C SER A 55 2.23 -10.93 -4.79
N LYS A 56 2.80 -11.91 -5.52
CA LYS A 56 2.66 -13.33 -5.16
C LYS A 56 3.27 -13.59 -3.78
N GLU A 57 4.40 -12.98 -3.48
CA GLU A 57 5.14 -13.13 -2.24
C GLU A 57 4.29 -12.69 -1.04
N ALA A 58 3.56 -11.57 -1.15
CA ALA A 58 2.68 -11.07 -0.12
C ALA A 58 1.53 -12.03 0.25
N SER A 59 1.13 -12.92 -0.67
CA SER A 59 0.12 -13.96 -0.40
C SER A 59 0.66 -15.16 0.39
N LEU A 60 1.99 -15.30 0.53
CA LEU A 60 2.63 -16.46 1.14
C LEU A 60 3.03 -16.15 2.57
N SER A 61 2.46 -16.87 3.53
CA SER A 61 2.79 -16.74 4.96
C SER A 61 4.30 -16.77 5.24
N LYS A 62 5.06 -17.60 4.53
CA LYS A 62 6.52 -17.72 4.67
C LYS A 62 7.32 -16.51 4.21
N SER A 63 6.81 -15.70 3.28
CA SER A 63 7.54 -14.53 2.77
C SER A 63 7.64 -13.41 3.80
N TRP A 64 6.69 -13.38 4.73
CA TRP A 64 6.59 -12.37 5.78
C TRP A 64 7.51 -12.64 6.98
N LEU A 65 8.29 -13.74 6.97
CA LEU A 65 9.25 -14.08 8.03
C LEU A 65 8.61 -13.99 9.43
N ASP A 66 9.13 -13.12 10.29
CA ASP A 66 8.70 -12.92 11.68
C ASP A 66 7.73 -11.74 11.87
N VAL A 67 7.27 -11.12 10.77
CA VAL A 67 6.38 -9.94 10.83
C VAL A 67 5.07 -10.34 11.47
N THR A 68 4.70 -9.76 12.60
CA THR A 68 3.40 -9.99 13.25
C THR A 68 2.46 -8.81 13.04
N HIS A 69 3.00 -7.62 12.76
CA HIS A 69 2.25 -6.38 12.63
C HIS A 69 2.64 -5.67 11.33
N LEU A 70 1.62 -5.26 10.59
CA LEU A 70 1.76 -4.45 9.39
C LEU A 70 0.76 -3.29 9.46
N THR A 71 1.22 -2.09 9.08
CA THR A 71 0.35 -0.97 8.79
C THR A 71 0.72 -0.38 7.43
N PHE A 72 -0.28 0.00 6.64
CA PHE A 72 -0.05 0.69 5.38
C PHE A 72 -1.14 1.70 5.09
N GLU A 73 -0.80 2.69 4.29
CA GLU A 73 -1.75 3.69 3.80
C GLU A 73 -2.19 3.31 2.39
N TRP A 74 -3.49 3.26 2.17
CA TRP A 74 -4.05 3.15 0.82
C TRP A 74 -4.44 4.53 0.34
N SER A 75 -3.66 5.06 -0.63
CA SER A 75 -3.87 6.41 -1.13
C SER A 75 -4.78 6.49 -2.35
N PHE A 76 -5.84 7.29 -2.22
CA PHE A 76 -6.77 7.58 -3.30
C PHE A 76 -6.16 8.48 -4.40
N THR A 77 -5.01 9.12 -4.14
CA THR A 77 -4.35 9.91 -5.18
C THR A 77 -3.52 9.05 -6.12
N LYS A 78 -3.23 7.80 -5.73
CA LYS A 78 -2.32 6.89 -6.43
C LYS A 78 -3.06 5.73 -7.05
N GLU A 79 -3.92 5.08 -6.26
CA GLU A 79 -4.75 3.96 -6.71
C GLU A 79 -6.11 4.05 -6.02
N ARG A 80 -7.17 4.14 -6.82
CA ARG A 80 -8.54 4.34 -6.30
C ARG A 80 -9.43 3.12 -6.42
N ARG A 81 -8.99 2.12 -7.17
CA ARG A 81 -9.75 0.90 -7.43
C ARG A 81 -9.88 0.07 -6.16
N VAL A 82 -11.10 -0.06 -5.66
CA VAL A 82 -11.38 -0.84 -4.45
C VAL A 82 -11.03 -2.32 -4.69
N GLU A 83 -11.20 -2.82 -5.91
CA GLU A 83 -10.91 -4.21 -6.24
C GLU A 83 -9.42 -4.58 -6.10
N VAL A 84 -8.52 -3.62 -6.37
CA VAL A 84 -7.07 -3.79 -6.20
C VAL A 84 -6.72 -3.80 -4.72
N PHE A 85 -7.29 -2.86 -3.94
CA PHE A 85 -7.18 -2.85 -2.49
C PHE A 85 -7.67 -4.16 -1.86
N HIS A 86 -8.84 -4.67 -2.28
CA HIS A 86 -9.32 -5.97 -1.85
C HIS A 86 -8.40 -7.13 -2.26
N GLY A 87 -7.69 -7.00 -3.38
CA GLY A 87 -6.63 -7.93 -3.78
C GLY A 87 -5.52 -8.00 -2.73
N ALA A 88 -5.02 -6.85 -2.29
CA ALA A 88 -4.04 -6.75 -1.21
C ALA A 88 -4.58 -7.35 0.10
N VAL A 89 -5.81 -7.03 0.48
CA VAL A 89 -6.46 -7.57 1.69
C VAL A 89 -6.58 -9.10 1.62
N ARG A 90 -6.98 -9.66 0.47
CA ARG A 90 -7.07 -11.12 0.27
C ARG A 90 -5.71 -11.79 0.40
N ASN A 91 -4.65 -11.20 -0.15
CA ASN A 91 -3.29 -11.72 -0.02
C ASN A 91 -2.83 -11.74 1.44
N LEU A 92 -3.04 -10.64 2.17
CA LEU A 92 -2.72 -10.55 3.59
C LEU A 92 -3.48 -11.60 4.42
N ASN A 93 -4.78 -11.74 4.18
CA ASN A 93 -5.59 -12.78 4.82
C ASN A 93 -5.05 -14.19 4.50
N GLY A 94 -4.69 -14.46 3.24
CA GLY A 94 -4.08 -15.72 2.81
C GLY A 94 -2.72 -16.00 3.46
N ALA A 95 -1.96 -14.95 3.80
CA ALA A 95 -0.69 -15.05 4.53
C ALA A 95 -0.86 -15.23 6.05
N GLY A 96 -2.09 -15.19 6.56
CA GLY A 96 -2.44 -15.39 7.98
C GLY A 96 -2.68 -14.10 8.77
N PHE A 97 -2.68 -12.94 8.12
CA PHE A 97 -3.05 -11.69 8.79
C PHE A 97 -4.57 -11.55 8.96
N ARG A 98 -4.98 -10.95 10.06
CA ARG A 98 -6.30 -10.38 10.27
C ARG A 98 -6.20 -8.90 9.96
N VAL A 99 -6.93 -8.45 8.95
CA VAL A 99 -6.89 -7.07 8.44
C VAL A 99 -8.08 -6.27 8.95
N ALA A 100 -7.82 -5.06 9.44
CA ALA A 100 -8.80 -4.10 9.93
C ALA A 100 -8.56 -2.71 9.29
N TYR A 101 -9.63 -2.03 8.90
CA TYR A 101 -9.60 -0.67 8.36
C TYR A 101 -10.95 0.01 8.56
N GLU A 102 -10.96 1.34 8.51
CA GLU A 102 -12.20 2.12 8.61
C GLU A 102 -13.12 1.86 7.39
N GLY A 103 -14.40 1.63 7.65
CA GLY A 103 -15.40 1.41 6.60
C GLY A 103 -15.51 -0.03 6.09
N GLN A 104 -14.89 -1.00 6.77
CA GLN A 104 -15.18 -2.42 6.56
C GLN A 104 -16.70 -2.70 6.64
N GLY A 105 -17.24 -3.34 5.61
CA GLY A 105 -18.68 -3.64 5.48
C GLY A 105 -19.55 -2.46 5.02
N ALA A 106 -18.97 -1.31 4.70
CA ALA A 106 -19.71 -0.21 4.08
C ALA A 106 -20.08 -0.54 2.62
N TRP A 107 -20.97 0.26 2.02
CA TRP A 107 -21.45 0.05 0.65
C TRP A 107 -20.29 -0.09 -0.36
N TRP A 108 -19.30 0.79 -0.29
CA TRP A 108 -18.14 0.78 -1.19
C TRP A 108 -17.22 -0.44 -0.96
N ASP A 109 -17.26 -1.04 0.23
CA ASP A 109 -16.44 -2.22 0.56
C ASP A 109 -17.11 -3.53 0.10
N THR A 110 -18.44 -3.51 -0.04
CA THR A 110 -19.22 -4.70 -0.42
C THR A 110 -19.60 -4.76 -1.90
N GLU A 111 -19.58 -3.62 -2.60
CA GLU A 111 -19.88 -3.54 -4.03
C GLU A 111 -18.66 -3.87 -4.89
N ARG A 112 -18.92 -4.36 -6.10
CA ARG A 112 -17.87 -4.64 -7.10
C ARG A 112 -17.67 -3.41 -7.98
N ASP A 113 -16.46 -3.28 -8.52
CA ASP A 113 -16.11 -2.28 -9.53
C ASP A 113 -16.37 -0.83 -9.09
N VAL A 114 -16.20 -0.56 -7.80
CA VAL A 114 -16.34 0.77 -7.19
C VAL A 114 -14.98 1.41 -6.97
N MET A 115 -14.95 2.72 -7.06
CA MET A 115 -13.78 3.54 -6.76
C MET A 115 -13.88 4.08 -5.34
N TRP A 116 -12.74 4.27 -4.68
CA TRP A 116 -12.68 4.91 -3.38
C TRP A 116 -13.43 6.26 -3.41
N PRO A 117 -14.49 6.41 -2.58
CA PRO A 117 -15.40 7.54 -2.67
C PRO A 117 -14.92 8.78 -1.89
N TYR A 118 -13.90 8.64 -1.04
CA TYR A 118 -13.41 9.72 -0.19
C TYR A 118 -12.15 10.39 -0.75
N HIS A 119 -11.85 11.58 -0.23
CA HIS A 119 -10.72 12.41 -0.62
C HIS A 119 -9.54 12.29 0.36
N ARG A 120 -9.50 11.21 1.14
CA ARG A 120 -8.46 10.94 2.14
C ARG A 120 -7.97 9.52 2.00
N ASP A 121 -6.73 9.32 2.40
CA ASP A 121 -6.12 8.01 2.44
C ASP A 121 -6.72 7.18 3.57
N LEU A 122 -6.74 5.87 3.37
CA LEU A 122 -7.23 4.92 4.37
C LEU A 122 -6.03 4.26 5.05
N VAL A 123 -5.99 4.31 6.38
CA VAL A 123 -4.99 3.57 7.15
C VAL A 123 -5.52 2.16 7.41
N VAL A 124 -4.69 1.15 7.09
CA VAL A 124 -5.01 -0.26 7.24
C VAL A 124 -4.05 -0.91 8.22
N TYR A 125 -4.60 -1.68 9.15
CA TYR A 125 -3.87 -2.44 10.15
C TYR A 125 -4.03 -3.93 9.87
N ALA A 126 -2.94 -4.67 9.95
CA ALA A 126 -2.92 -6.11 9.77
C ALA A 126 -2.09 -6.76 10.88
N ILE A 127 -2.67 -7.76 11.54
CA ILE A 127 -2.02 -8.49 12.63
C ILE A 127 -2.09 -10.00 12.38
N ARG A 128 -1.00 -10.73 12.61
CA ARG A 128 -1.03 -12.20 12.66
C ARG A 128 -0.40 -12.69 13.95
N GLU A 129 -0.84 -13.88 14.37
CA GLU A 129 -0.26 -14.53 15.54
C GLU A 129 1.19 -14.91 15.25
N ASP A 130 2.02 -14.81 16.28
CA ASP A 130 3.38 -15.30 16.20
C ASP A 130 3.34 -16.80 16.00
N LYS A 131 4.04 -17.30 14.98
CA LYS A 131 4.27 -18.73 14.87
C LYS A 131 5.38 -19.05 15.85
N GLY A 132 5.01 -19.20 17.12
CA GLY A 132 5.92 -19.76 18.11
C GLY A 132 6.53 -21.05 17.53
N ASP A 133 7.83 -21.24 17.73
CA ASP A 133 8.58 -22.37 17.22
C ASP A 133 7.87 -23.70 17.54
N GLU A 134 7.15 -24.28 16.57
CA GLU A 134 6.69 -25.68 16.56
C GLU A 134 7.81 -26.61 16.08
#